data_AF-A0A392TXS7-F1
#
_entry.id   AF-A0A392TXS7-F1
#
_cell.length_a   1.000
_cell.length_b   1.000
_cell.length_c   1.000
_cell.angle_alpha   90.00
_cell.angle_beta   90.00
_cell.angle_gamma   90.00
#
_symmetry.space_group_name_H-M   'P 1'
#
loop_
_entity.id
_entity.type
_entity.pdbx_description
1 polymer ?
#
loop_
_entity_poly.entity_id
_entity_poly.type
_entity_poly.pdbx_seq_one_letter_code
_entity_poly.pdbx_strand_id
1 'polypeptide(L)'
;SGAEDYVAFDPEPERTLRKRLKDARLAKAAMGDERQPPRGTMGDYCKRSDTEQISLGSRPANPVNFDIKGNVLAVLRENQFDGR
;
A
#
# COMPACT_ATOMS: atom_id res chain seq x y z
N SER A 1 38.44 0.35 -25.79
CA SER A 1 38.32 -1.11 -25.66
C SER A 1 37.20 -1.40 -24.69
N GLY A 2 35.97 -1.54 -25.20
CA GLY A 2 34.82 -1.88 -24.38
C GLY A 2 34.87 -3.38 -24.10
N ALA A 3 35.14 -3.77 -22.86
CA ALA A 3 34.91 -5.13 -22.44
C ALA A 3 33.39 -5.34 -22.45
N GLU A 4 32.91 -6.04 -23.47
CA GLU A 4 31.55 -6.56 -23.47
C GLU A 4 31.47 -7.52 -22.27
N ASP A 5 30.78 -7.10 -21.21
CA ASP A 5 30.50 -7.95 -20.05
C ASP A 5 29.64 -9.13 -20.52
N TYR A 6 30.30 -10.19 -20.99
CA TYR A 6 29.65 -11.40 -21.47
C TYR A 6 29.08 -12.14 -20.27
N VAL A 7 27.80 -11.95 -19.99
CA VAL A 7 27.08 -12.73 -18.99
C VAL A 7 27.04 -14.16 -19.49
N ALA A 8 27.89 -15.02 -18.93
CA ALA A 8 27.94 -16.43 -19.28
C ALA A 8 26.53 -17.05 -19.15
N PHE A 9 26.09 -17.75 -20.20
CA PHE A 9 24.79 -18.41 -20.22
C PHE A 9 24.73 -19.47 -19.13
N ASP A 10 23.82 -19.29 -18.16
CA ASP A 10 23.53 -20.28 -17.15
C ASP A 10 22.51 -21.27 -17.72
N PRO A 11 22.86 -22.55 -17.92
CA PRO A 11 21.93 -23.54 -18.44
C PRO A 11 20.76 -23.82 -17.49
N GLU A 12 20.88 -23.46 -16.20
CA GLU A 12 19.90 -23.75 -15.15
C GLU A 12 19.66 -22.51 -14.25
N PRO A 13 19.14 -21.40 -14.82
CA PRO A 13 19.08 -20.12 -14.13
C PRO A 13 18.22 -20.18 -12.86
N GLU A 14 17.19 -21.03 -12.85
CA GLU A 14 16.31 -21.20 -11.70
C GLU A 14 16.98 -22.00 -10.56
N ARG A 15 17.78 -23.02 -10.89
CA ARG A 15 18.55 -23.77 -9.89
C ARG A 15 19.56 -22.88 -9.19
N THR A 16 20.26 -22.06 -9.98
CA THR A 16 21.22 -21.07 -9.48
C THR A 16 20.55 -20.03 -8.60
N LEU A 17 19.40 -19.48 -9.03
CA LEU A 17 18.63 -18.52 -8.23
C LEU A 17 18.20 -19.11 -6.89
N ARG A 18 17.65 -20.33 -6.89
CA ARG A 18 17.22 -21.02 -5.66
C ARG A 18 18.38 -21.22 -4.68
N LYS A 19 19.56 -21.56 -5.18
CA LYS A 19 20.78 -21.68 -4.36
C LYS A 19 21.16 -20.32 -3.76
N ARG A 20 21.26 -19.27 -4.58
CA ARG A 20 21.58 -17.91 -4.12
C ARG A 20 20.60 -17.41 -3.05
N LEU A 21 19.31 -17.69 -3.20
CA LEU A 21 18.29 -17.33 -2.22
C LEU A 21 18.45 -18.09 -0.90
N LYS A 22 18.78 -19.39 -0.95
CA LYS A 22 19.08 -20.18 0.26
C LYS A 22 20.33 -19.67 0.97
N ASP A 23 21.40 -19.42 0.22
CA ASP A 23 22.66 -18.91 0.76
C ASP A 23 22.47 -17.52 1.39
N ALA A 24 21.70 -16.64 0.74
CA ALA A 24 21.34 -15.33 1.27
C ALA A 24 20.50 -15.43 2.56
N ARG A 25 19.55 -16.37 2.63
CA ARG A 25 18.76 -16.62 3.85
C ARG A 25 19.64 -17.14 5.00
N LEU A 26 20.57 -18.04 4.71
CA LEU A 26 21.49 -18.56 5.70
C LEU A 26 22.45 -17.47 6.20
N ALA A 27 22.98 -16.65 5.30
CA ALA A 27 23.82 -15.50 5.64
C ALA A 27 23.05 -14.48 6.49
N LYS A 28 21.78 -14.21 6.16
CA LYS A 28 20.88 -13.35 6.95
C LYS A 28 20.67 -13.88 8.38
N ALA A 29 20.44 -15.18 8.54
CA ALA A 29 20.30 -15.81 9.85
C ALA A 29 21.61 -15.78 10.66
N ALA A 30 22.75 -16.07 10.02
CA ALA A 30 24.06 -16.09 10.67
C ALA A 30 24.56 -14.70 11.13
N MET A 31 24.17 -13.63 10.42
CA MET A 31 24.54 -12.26 10.73
C MET A 31 23.74 -11.63 11.89
N GLY A 32 22.91 -12.42 12.59
CA GLY A 32 22.19 -11.93 13.77
C GLY A 32 21.14 -10.87 13.44
N ASP A 33 20.47 -10.98 12.28
CA ASP A 33 19.30 -10.18 11.92
C ASP A 33 18.06 -10.55 12.78
N GLU A 34 18.27 -11.19 13.94
CA GLU A 34 17.27 -11.42 14.98
C GLU A 34 16.89 -10.12 15.71
N ARG A 35 17.71 -9.05 15.57
CA ARG A 35 17.46 -7.73 16.18
C ARG A 35 16.81 -6.71 15.24
N GLN A 36 16.69 -6.98 13.94
CA GLN A 36 15.83 -6.12 13.11
C GLN A 36 14.38 -6.49 13.42
N PRO A 37 13.54 -5.52 13.82
CA PRO A 37 12.11 -5.78 13.93
C PRO A 37 11.64 -6.36 12.59
N PRO A 38 10.78 -7.40 12.60
CA PRO A 38 10.21 -7.96 11.39
C PRO A 38 9.73 -6.82 10.50
N ARG A 39 10.26 -6.73 9.27
CA ARG A 39 9.81 -5.71 8.33
C ARG A 39 8.35 -6.03 8.02
N GLY A 40 7.46 -5.22 8.56
CA GLY A 40 6.04 -5.33 8.27
C GLY A 40 5.83 -5.21 6.77
N THR A 41 5.27 -6.26 6.16
CA THR A 41 4.60 -6.16 4.88
C THR A 41 3.28 -5.41 5.07
N MET A 42 2.71 -4.83 4.00
CA MET A 42 1.42 -4.12 4.10
C MET A 42 0.33 -5.00 4.75
N GLY A 43 0.41 -6.32 4.59
CA GLY A 43 -0.49 -7.28 5.21
C GLY A 43 -0.35 -7.40 6.73
N ASP A 44 0.80 -7.08 7.29
CA ASP A 44 1.07 -7.21 8.73
C ASP A 44 0.41 -6.09 9.56
N TYR A 45 -0.04 -5.01 8.92
CA TYR A 45 -0.79 -3.93 9.57
C TYR A 45 -2.26 -4.28 9.78
N CYS A 46 -2.82 -5.20 8.97
CA CYS A 46 -4.23 -5.56 9.03
C CYS A 46 -4.44 -6.64 10.10
N LYS A 47 -4.94 -6.25 11.27
CA LYS A 47 -5.34 -7.18 12.32
C LYS A 47 -6.66 -7.85 11.92
N ARG A 48 -6.89 -9.08 12.38
CA ARG A 48 -8.19 -9.77 12.16
C ARG A 48 -9.39 -8.94 12.63
N SER A 49 -9.21 -8.16 13.71
CA SER A 49 -10.20 -7.20 14.24
C SER A 49 -10.46 -6.01 13.34
N ASP A 50 -9.51 -5.65 12.48
CA ASP A 50 -9.67 -4.53 11.57
C ASP A 50 -10.76 -4.87 10.56
N THR A 51 -10.87 -6.11 10.08
CA THR A 51 -11.92 -6.58 9.15
C THR A 51 -13.34 -6.12 9.52
N GLU A 52 -13.68 -6.15 10.82
CA GLU A 52 -14.98 -5.69 11.33
C GLU A 52 -15.07 -4.15 11.37
N GLN A 53 -13.98 -3.45 11.67
CA GLN A 53 -13.92 -1.99 11.69
C GLN A 53 -13.83 -1.35 10.29
N ILE A 54 -13.18 -1.97 9.31
CA ILE A 54 -13.09 -1.43 7.93
C ILE A 54 -14.47 -1.41 7.27
N SER A 55 -15.31 -2.39 7.62
CA SER A 55 -16.66 -2.53 7.05
C SER A 55 -17.66 -1.52 7.61
N LEU A 56 -17.33 -0.84 8.72
CA LEU A 56 -18.23 0.11 9.38
C LEU A 56 -18.16 1.53 8.78
N GLY A 57 -17.09 1.82 8.02
CA GLY A 57 -16.80 3.18 7.55
C GLY A 57 -16.55 4.17 8.70
N SER A 58 -15.96 5.32 8.39
CA SER A 58 -15.83 6.40 9.36
C SER A 58 -17.18 7.10 9.53
N ARG A 59 -17.87 6.89 10.65
CA ARG A 59 -19.03 7.71 11.02
C ARG A 59 -18.56 8.88 11.89
N PRO A 60 -18.73 10.15 11.46
CA PRO A 60 -18.42 11.30 12.29
C PRO A 60 -19.21 11.23 13.59
N ALA A 61 -18.57 11.55 14.73
CA ALA A 61 -19.22 11.60 16.03
C ALA A 61 -20.39 12.61 16.07
N ASN A 62 -20.33 13.61 15.19
CA ASN A 62 -21.38 14.61 15.04
C ASN A 62 -21.80 14.68 13.57
N PRO A 63 -22.75 13.84 13.13
CA PRO A 63 -23.24 13.90 11.76
C PRO A 63 -24.07 15.17 11.57
N VAL A 64 -23.53 16.13 10.82
CA VAL A 64 -24.28 17.32 10.39
C VAL A 64 -25.12 16.95 9.16
N ASN A 65 -26.41 17.25 9.20
CA ASN A 65 -27.28 17.05 8.06
C ASN A 65 -27.17 18.26 7.13
N PHE A 66 -26.73 18.03 5.89
CA PHE A 66 -26.65 19.08 4.87
C PHE A 66 -27.87 19.02 3.96
N ASP A 67 -28.70 20.07 3.95
CA ASP A 67 -29.77 20.22 2.96
C ASP A 67 -29.21 20.81 1.66
N ILE A 68 -28.40 20.02 0.97
CA ILE A 68 -27.79 20.43 -0.30
C ILE A 68 -28.87 20.74 -1.32
N LYS A 69 -29.96 19.95 -1.35
CA LYS A 69 -31.03 20.10 -2.34
C LYS A 69 -31.83 21.39 -2.13
N GLY A 70 -32.24 21.67 -0.89
CA GLY A 70 -32.97 22.89 -0.56
C GLY A 70 -32.14 24.14 -0.81
N ASN A 71 -30.86 24.13 -0.41
CA ASN A 71 -29.95 25.25 -0.63
C ASN A 71 -29.71 25.53 -2.12
N VAL A 72 -29.44 24.50 -2.93
CA VAL A 72 -29.26 24.68 -4.38
C VAL A 72 -30.55 25.23 -5.01
N LEU A 73 -31.72 24.74 -4.61
CA LEU A 73 -32.99 25.22 -5.15
C LEU A 73 -33.27 26.69 -4.78
N ALA A 74 -32.97 27.10 -3.54
CA ALA A 74 -33.11 28.49 -3.11
C ALA A 74 -32.19 29.42 -3.90
N VAL A 75 -30.92 29.07 -4.04
CA VAL A 75 -29.93 29.86 -4.77
C VAL A 75 -30.29 29.98 -6.26
N LEU A 76 -30.79 28.91 -6.89
CA LEU A 76 -31.28 28.95 -8.27
C LEU A 76 -32.52 29.84 -8.43
N ARG A 77 -33.45 29.84 -7.46
CA ARG A 77 -34.62 30.72 -7.48
C ARG A 77 -34.24 32.19 -7.38
N GLU A 78 -33.25 32.49 -6.55
CA GLU A 78 -32.75 33.85 -6.32
C GLU A 78 -31.76 34.29 -7.40
N ASN A 79 -31.39 33.38 -8.32
CA ASN A 79 -30.48 33.63 -9.44
C ASN A 79 -29.16 34.28 -9.00
N GLN A 80 -28.67 33.97 -7.79
CA GLN A 80 -27.49 34.61 -7.19
C GLN A 80 -26.18 34.39 -7.98
N PHE A 81 -26.20 33.52 -9.00
CA PHE A 81 -25.07 33.27 -9.90
C PHE A 81 -25.22 33.99 -11.25
N ASP A 82 -26.02 35.05 -11.35
CA ASP A 82 -26.27 35.75 -12.62
C ASP A 82 -25.05 36.46 -13.21
N GLY A 83 -23.93 36.51 -12.48
CA GLY A 83 -22.63 36.93 -12.98
C GLY A 83 -22.58 38.39 -13.45
N ARG A 84 -23.52 39.22 -12.98
CA ARG A 84 -23.62 40.64 -13.34
C ARG A 84 -22.73 41.53 -12.47
#